data_AF-A0A5C6IR05-F1
#
_entry.id   AF-A0A5C6IR05-F1
#
_cell.length_a   1.000
_cell.length_b   1.000
_cell.length_c   1.000
_cell.angle_alpha   90.00
_cell.angle_beta   90.00
_cell.angle_gamma   90.00
#
_symmetry.space_group_name_H-M   'P 1'
#
loop_
_entity.id
_entity.type
_entity.pdbx_description
1 polymer ?
#
loop_
_entity_poly.entity_id
_entity_poly.type
_entity_poly.pdbx_seq_one_letter_code
_entity_poly.pdbx_strand_id
1 'polypeptide(L)'
;MSGLVVVRLLPAGEERWLPAAGPGPVLRLRLGTAGAEVVAEAARVRPGAASARGAADEHCAVDAGTVAEHRRPACADVLYTVRPRPRGAAVRWLAEMSARYPGCALAAAPVTGGGWLALAGGGRGGGPTPVARAVGPDQPLLASCLHAWLVQGRSLAELAYVRPVRPHSRRRASAGLVSS
;
A
#
# COMPACT_ATOMS: atom_id res chain seq x y z
N MET A 1 -12.66 3.26 3.66
CA MET A 1 -12.60 3.64 2.22
C MET A 1 -12.40 2.39 1.35
N SER A 2 -13.05 2.25 0.19
CA SER A 2 -12.91 1.03 -0.64
C SER A 2 -12.95 1.38 -2.14
N GLY A 3 -12.24 0.63 -2.98
CA GLY A 3 -12.25 0.81 -4.44
C GLY A 3 -11.08 0.15 -5.16
N LEU A 4 -11.03 0.35 -6.47
CA LEU A 4 -9.96 -0.11 -7.35
C LEU A 4 -8.70 0.72 -7.16
N VAL A 5 -7.56 0.05 -7.05
CA VAL A 5 -6.24 0.65 -6.87
C VAL A 5 -5.31 0.13 -7.96
N VAL A 6 -4.48 1.02 -8.49
CA VAL A 6 -3.39 0.65 -9.38
C VAL A 6 -2.07 0.95 -8.69
N VAL A 7 -1.14 0.00 -8.76
CA VAL A 7 0.20 0.11 -8.21
C VAL A 7 1.22 -0.16 -9.30
N ARG A 8 2.20 0.73 -9.40
CA ARG A 8 3.36 0.56 -10.28
C ARG A 8 4.60 0.32 -9.43
N LEU A 9 5.36 -0.70 -9.78
CA LEU A 9 6.66 -0.97 -9.19
C LEU A 9 7.74 -0.53 -10.17
N LEU A 10 8.60 0.38 -9.71
CA LEU A 10 9.72 0.91 -10.48
C LEU A 10 11.02 0.39 -9.86
N PRO A 11 12.01 -0.04 -10.68
CA PRO A 11 13.36 -0.26 -10.22
C PRO A 11 13.92 1.02 -9.57
N ALA A 12 14.74 0.87 -8.54
CA ALA A 12 15.44 2.01 -7.98
C ALA A 12 16.34 2.67 -9.04
N GLY A 13 16.29 4.00 -9.12
CA GLY A 13 17.01 4.78 -10.13
C GLY A 13 16.23 5.06 -11.42
N GLU A 14 15.16 4.31 -11.72
CA GLU A 14 14.23 4.59 -12.82
C GLU A 14 12.98 5.35 -12.35
N GLU A 15 13.17 6.19 -11.32
CA GLU A 15 12.14 7.03 -10.70
C GLU A 15 11.76 8.19 -11.63
N ARG A 16 11.33 7.91 -12.86
CA ARG A 16 10.81 8.93 -13.74
C ARG A 16 9.45 9.34 -13.18
N TRP A 17 9.34 10.61 -12.77
CA TRP A 17 8.08 11.25 -12.41
C TRP A 17 7.15 11.22 -13.64
N LEU A 18 6.47 10.10 -13.84
CA LEU A 18 5.31 10.08 -14.69
C LEU A 18 4.17 10.61 -13.83
N PRO A 19 3.54 11.73 -14.21
CA PRO A 19 2.34 12.16 -13.51
C PRO A 19 1.38 10.97 -13.50
N ALA A 20 0.97 10.53 -12.31
CA ALA A 20 -0.13 9.60 -12.19
C ALA A 20 -1.26 10.13 -13.10
N ALA A 21 -1.85 9.24 -13.89
CA ALA A 21 -2.94 9.60 -14.77
C ALA A 21 -4.14 10.06 -13.91
N GLY A 22 -4.15 11.35 -13.56
CA GLY A 22 -5.20 12.01 -12.80
C GLY A 22 -4.76 12.61 -11.44
N PRO A 23 -5.42 13.69 -10.98
CA PRO A 23 -5.08 14.43 -9.75
C PRO A 23 -5.59 13.74 -8.47
N GLY A 24 -5.33 12.44 -8.29
CA GLY A 24 -5.59 11.72 -7.03
C GLY A 24 -4.37 11.73 -6.10
N PRO A 25 -4.54 11.56 -4.78
CA PRO A 25 -3.41 11.37 -3.88
C PRO A 25 -2.67 10.09 -4.25
N VAL A 26 -1.39 10.24 -4.61
CA VAL A 26 -0.48 9.13 -4.90
C VAL A 26 0.35 8.87 -3.65
N LEU A 27 0.36 7.63 -3.17
CA LEU A 27 1.32 7.21 -2.15
C LEU A 27 2.55 6.63 -2.86
N ARG A 28 3.73 7.15 -2.51
CA ARG A 28 5.01 6.60 -2.97
C ARG A 28 5.78 6.01 -1.81
N LEU A 29 6.15 4.74 -1.91
CA LEU A 29 6.91 4.02 -0.91
C LEU A 29 8.16 3.40 -1.53
N ARG A 30 9.28 3.46 -0.83
CA ARG A 30 10.42 2.57 -1.08
C ARG A 30 10.23 1.29 -0.27
N LEU A 31 10.30 0.15 -0.96
CA LEU A 31 10.27 -1.19 -0.38
C LEU A 31 11.60 -1.86 -0.72
N GLY A 32 12.32 -2.32 0.28
CA GLY A 32 13.64 -2.90 0.09
C GLY A 32 13.86 -4.18 0.88
N THR A 33 14.68 -5.06 0.30
CA THR A 33 15.37 -6.15 0.98
C THR A 33 16.78 -5.67 1.40
N ALA A 34 17.62 -6.58 1.89
CA ALA A 34 19.02 -6.28 2.17
C ALA A 34 19.86 -5.96 0.92
N GLY A 35 19.44 -6.39 -0.28
CA GLY A 35 20.24 -6.29 -1.51
C GLY A 35 19.53 -5.66 -2.71
N ALA A 36 18.23 -5.36 -2.61
CA ALA A 36 17.47 -4.76 -3.70
C ALA A 36 16.35 -3.87 -3.17
N GLU A 37 16.02 -2.82 -3.90
CA GLU A 37 14.87 -1.96 -3.61
C GLU A 37 14.04 -1.64 -4.85
N VAL A 38 12.76 -1.36 -4.61
CA VAL A 38 11.79 -0.91 -5.61
C VAL A 38 11.01 0.28 -5.04
N VAL A 39 10.54 1.14 -5.93
CA VAL A 39 9.59 2.21 -5.59
C VAL A 39 8.20 1.76 -6.00
N ALA A 40 7.28 1.68 -5.04
CA ALA A 40 5.87 1.48 -5.30
C ALA A 40 5.14 2.83 -5.36
N GLU A 41 4.42 3.05 -6.45
CA GLU A 41 3.52 4.18 -6.61
C GLU A 41 2.08 3.66 -6.66
N ALA A 42 1.30 3.95 -5.63
CA ALA A 42 -0.09 3.53 -5.52
C ALA A 42 -1.03 4.72 -5.70
N ALA A 43 -2.04 4.54 -6.55
CA ALA A 43 -3.07 5.53 -6.79
C ALA A 43 -4.43 4.85 -6.95
N ARG A 44 -5.50 5.58 -6.62
CA ARG A 44 -6.86 5.09 -6.86
C ARG A 44 -7.25 5.29 -8.31
N VAL A 45 -7.94 4.31 -8.86
CA VAL A 45 -8.59 4.46 -10.15
C VAL A 45 -9.92 5.18 -9.95
N ARG A 46 -10.13 6.27 -10.69
CA ARG A 46 -11.44 6.92 -10.74
C ARG A 46 -12.38 6.08 -11.59
N PRO A 47 -13.66 5.91 -11.19
CA PRO A 47 -14.65 5.30 -12.06
C PRO A 47 -14.66 6.01 -13.42
N GLY A 48 -14.53 5.24 -14.51
CA GLY A 48 -14.52 5.77 -15.88
C GLY A 48 -13.17 6.29 -16.38
N ALA A 49 -12.10 6.28 -15.57
CA ALA A 49 -10.76 6.55 -16.06
C ALA A 49 -10.19 5.32 -16.78
N ALA A 50 -9.64 5.49 -17.98
CA ALA A 50 -8.90 4.43 -18.65
C ALA A 50 -7.64 4.12 -17.83
N SER A 51 -7.52 2.86 -17.38
CA SER A 51 -6.28 2.36 -16.81
C SER A 51 -5.18 2.50 -17.86
N ALA A 52 -4.10 3.22 -17.52
CA ALA A 52 -2.98 3.40 -18.43
C ALA A 52 -2.35 2.03 -18.66
N ARG A 53 -2.55 1.45 -19.86
CA ARG A 53 -2.01 0.14 -20.24
C ARG A 53 -0.49 0.09 -20.00
N GLY A 54 -0.06 -0.86 -19.17
CA GLY A 54 1.34 -1.12 -18.79
C GLY A 54 1.42 -2.12 -17.63
N ALA A 55 2.62 -2.56 -17.26
CA ALA A 55 2.91 -3.52 -16.18
C ALA A 55 2.58 -2.97 -14.77
N ALA A 56 1.31 -2.64 -14.54
CA ALA A 56 0.79 -2.16 -13.27
C ALA A 56 -0.12 -3.22 -12.66
N ASP A 57 -0.01 -3.38 -11.34
CA ASP A 57 -0.89 -4.23 -10.53
C ASP A 57 -2.22 -3.48 -10.32
N GLU A 58 -3.33 -4.03 -10.82
CA GLU A 58 -4.67 -3.47 -10.68
C GLU A 58 -5.53 -4.42 -9.85
N HIS A 59 -6.04 -3.95 -8.70
CA HIS A 59 -6.73 -4.80 -7.73
C HIS A 59 -7.77 -4.06 -6.90
N CYS A 60 -8.67 -4.81 -6.29
CA CYS A 60 -9.73 -4.31 -5.42
C CYS A 60 -9.24 -4.22 -3.96
N ALA A 61 -9.24 -3.01 -3.39
CA ALA A 61 -8.89 -2.78 -1.99
C ALA A 61 -10.10 -2.30 -1.18
N VAL A 62 -10.34 -2.91 -0.02
CA VAL A 62 -11.52 -2.65 0.83
C VAL A 62 -11.11 -2.42 2.29
N ASP A 63 -11.55 -1.29 2.85
CA ASP A 63 -11.49 -1.04 4.29
C ASP A 63 -12.56 -1.83 5.03
N ALA A 64 -12.20 -3.01 5.51
CA ALA A 64 -13.07 -3.88 6.29
C ALA A 64 -13.24 -3.40 7.75
N GLY A 65 -12.59 -2.31 8.17
CA GLY A 65 -12.79 -1.73 9.50
C GLY A 65 -13.99 -0.81 9.63
N THR A 66 -14.59 -0.38 8.51
CA THR A 66 -15.74 0.54 8.49
C THR A 66 -16.99 -0.04 7.84
N VAL A 67 -16.88 -1.21 7.19
CA VAL A 67 -17.99 -1.81 6.46
C VAL A 67 -18.81 -2.64 7.43
N ALA A 68 -19.97 -2.11 7.84
CA ALA A 68 -20.86 -2.80 8.75
C ALA A 68 -21.41 -4.11 8.15
N GLU A 69 -21.73 -4.21 6.85
CA GLU A 69 -22.52 -5.38 6.41
C GLU A 69 -22.66 -5.60 4.87
N HIS A 70 -21.73 -5.16 4.02
CA HIS A 70 -21.89 -5.31 2.56
C HIS A 70 -21.06 -6.43 1.93
N ARG A 71 -21.57 -7.02 0.84
CA ARG A 71 -20.96 -8.09 0.00
C ARG A 71 -19.59 -7.74 -0.63
N ARG A 72 -19.12 -6.49 -0.50
CA ARG A 72 -17.89 -5.98 -1.14
C ARG A 72 -16.57 -6.65 -0.73
N PRO A 73 -16.36 -7.15 0.51
CA PRO A 73 -15.12 -7.80 0.90
C PRO A 73 -14.88 -9.16 0.23
N ALA A 74 -15.93 -9.82 -0.28
CA ALA A 74 -15.80 -11.15 -0.87
C ALA A 74 -14.97 -11.16 -2.17
N CYS A 75 -14.93 -10.03 -2.88
CA CYS A 75 -14.13 -9.86 -4.11
C CYS A 75 -12.89 -8.98 -3.88
N ALA A 76 -12.50 -8.75 -2.62
CA ALA A 76 -11.36 -7.89 -2.32
C ALA A 76 -10.06 -8.69 -2.38
N ASP A 77 -9.12 -8.27 -3.23
CA ASP A 77 -7.75 -8.77 -3.22
C ASP A 77 -7.01 -8.28 -1.97
N VAL A 78 -7.33 -7.04 -1.53
CA VAL A 78 -6.73 -6.41 -0.37
C VAL A 78 -7.79 -6.00 0.64
N LEU A 79 -7.68 -6.53 1.85
CA LEU A 79 -8.46 -6.08 3.01
C LEU A 79 -7.60 -5.23 3.92
N TYR A 80 -8.10 -4.08 4.34
CA TYR A 80 -7.37 -3.24 5.28
C TYR A 80 -8.28 -2.59 6.30
N THR A 81 -7.68 -1.91 7.26
CA THR A 81 -8.36 -0.93 8.10
C THR A 81 -7.47 0.29 8.30
N VAL A 82 -8.07 1.45 8.57
CA VAL A 82 -7.33 2.68 8.92
C VAL A 82 -7.31 2.95 10.42
N ARG A 83 -8.07 2.20 11.22
CA ARG A 83 -8.16 2.43 12.67
C ARG A 83 -7.00 1.71 13.37
N PRO A 84 -6.07 2.42 14.04
CA PRO A 84 -5.03 1.78 14.83
C PRO A 84 -5.63 0.90 15.93
N ARG A 85 -5.03 -0.26 16.16
CA ARG A 85 -5.45 -1.18 17.21
C ARG A 85 -4.25 -1.69 18.01
N PRO A 86 -4.44 -2.09 19.28
CA PRO A 86 -3.41 -2.80 20.02
C PRO A 86 -2.94 -4.04 19.24
N ARG A 87 -1.65 -4.37 19.34
CA ARG A 87 -1.02 -5.44 18.53
C ARG A 87 -1.78 -6.76 18.55
N GLY A 88 -2.18 -7.23 19.74
CA GLY A 88 -2.95 -8.48 19.86
C GLY A 88 -4.33 -8.42 19.19
N ALA A 89 -4.99 -7.26 19.21
CA ALA A 89 -6.26 -7.06 18.51
C ALA A 89 -6.07 -6.99 16.99
N ALA A 90 -4.98 -6.39 16.51
CA ALA A 90 -4.63 -6.39 15.10
C ALA A 90 -4.32 -7.80 14.57
N VAL A 91 -3.59 -8.62 15.34
CA VAL A 91 -3.34 -10.05 15.02
C VAL A 91 -4.65 -10.81 14.89
N ARG A 92 -5.55 -10.70 15.88
CA ARG A 92 -6.85 -11.39 15.86
C ARG A 92 -7.69 -10.94 14.67
N TRP A 93 -7.74 -9.63 14.39
CA TRP A 93 -8.48 -9.10 13.24
C TRP A 93 -7.93 -9.65 11.92
N LEU A 94 -6.62 -9.72 11.74
CA LEU A 94 -6.02 -10.28 10.52
C LEU A 94 -6.37 -11.76 10.33
N ALA A 95 -6.30 -12.55 11.42
CA ALA A 95 -6.70 -13.96 11.39
C ALA A 95 -8.19 -14.12 11.05
N GLU A 96 -9.06 -13.30 11.64
CA GLU A 96 -10.49 -13.29 11.35
C GLU A 96 -10.78 -12.95 9.87
N MET A 97 -10.14 -11.90 9.34
CA MET A 97 -10.32 -11.50 7.94
C MET A 97 -9.82 -12.58 6.98
N SER A 98 -8.69 -13.21 7.27
CA SER A 98 -8.14 -14.29 6.45
C SER A 98 -9.04 -15.53 6.46
N ALA A 99 -9.61 -15.88 7.62
CA ALA A 99 -10.55 -17.01 7.74
C ALA A 99 -11.89 -16.70 7.04
N ARG A 100 -12.39 -15.48 7.17
CA ARG A 100 -13.68 -15.05 6.63
C ARG A 100 -13.64 -14.82 5.12
N TYR A 101 -12.49 -14.42 4.58
CA TYR A 101 -12.31 -14.06 3.17
C TYR A 101 -11.09 -14.78 2.58
N PRO A 102 -11.19 -16.09 2.28
CA PRO A 102 -10.06 -16.88 1.81
C PRO A 102 -9.53 -16.45 0.42
N GLY A 103 -10.34 -15.72 -0.36
CA GLY A 103 -9.92 -15.11 -1.63
C GLY A 103 -9.09 -13.84 -1.49
N CYS A 104 -8.95 -13.29 -0.27
CA CYS A 104 -8.12 -12.12 -0.01
C CYS A 104 -6.63 -12.48 -0.10
N ALA A 105 -5.89 -11.80 -0.97
CA ALA A 105 -4.46 -12.00 -1.17
C ALA A 105 -3.61 -11.28 -0.10
N LEU A 106 -4.12 -10.21 0.53
CA LEU A 106 -3.44 -9.50 1.60
C LEU A 106 -4.43 -8.83 2.57
N ALA A 107 -4.27 -9.08 3.88
CA ALA A 107 -4.89 -8.29 4.92
C ALA A 107 -3.86 -7.39 5.64
N ALA A 108 -4.19 -6.13 5.95
CA ALA A 108 -3.28 -5.22 6.66
C ALA A 108 -3.99 -4.29 7.68
N ALA A 109 -3.36 -4.05 8.83
CA ALA A 109 -3.90 -3.17 9.87
C ALA A 109 -2.81 -2.35 10.56
N PRO A 110 -3.05 -1.06 10.86
CA PRO A 110 -2.15 -0.25 11.64
C PRO A 110 -2.18 -0.65 13.12
N VAL A 111 -1.04 -0.50 13.80
CA VAL A 111 -0.89 -0.83 15.22
C VAL A 111 -0.79 0.43 16.05
N THR A 112 -1.42 0.44 17.23
CA THR A 112 -1.23 1.49 18.24
C THR A 112 0.26 1.58 18.61
N GLY A 113 0.82 2.78 18.59
CA GLY A 113 2.27 2.99 18.77
C GLY A 113 3.07 2.98 17.46
N GLY A 114 2.41 2.76 16.32
CA GLY A 114 2.97 2.95 14.99
C GLY A 114 3.21 1.66 14.22
N GLY A 115 3.46 1.82 12.92
CA GLY A 115 3.65 0.73 11.98
C GLY A 115 2.37 -0.06 11.70
N TRP A 116 2.56 -1.14 10.94
CA TRP A 116 1.49 -1.98 10.42
C TRP A 116 1.80 -3.45 10.67
N LEU A 117 0.74 -4.26 10.77
CA LEU A 117 0.82 -5.69 10.59
C LEU A 117 0.18 -6.03 9.23
N ALA A 118 0.77 -6.98 8.53
CA ALA A 118 0.20 -7.53 7.31
C ALA A 118 0.24 -9.05 7.33
N LEU A 119 -0.75 -9.66 6.68
CA LEU A 119 -0.89 -11.10 6.54
C LEU A 119 -1.14 -11.41 5.06
N ALA A 120 -0.27 -12.20 4.45
CA ALA A 120 -0.47 -12.69 3.09
C ALA A 120 -1.52 -13.81 3.08
N GLY A 121 -2.38 -13.80 2.06
CA GLY A 121 -3.37 -14.85 1.81
C GLY A 121 -2.76 -16.11 1.20
N GLY A 122 -3.61 -17.12 0.96
CA GLY A 122 -3.24 -18.30 0.17
C GLY A 122 -2.39 -19.36 0.86
N GLY A 123 -2.44 -19.46 2.20
CA GLY A 123 -1.92 -20.64 2.91
C GLY A 123 -0.40 -20.77 2.94
N ARG A 124 0.37 -19.75 2.55
CA ARG A 124 1.83 -19.70 2.74
C ARG A 124 2.20 -19.45 4.22
N GLY A 125 1.74 -20.32 5.12
CA GLY A 125 2.24 -20.64 6.47
C GLY A 125 2.70 -19.55 7.45
N GLY A 126 2.67 -18.27 7.10
CA GLY A 126 3.22 -17.18 7.89
C GLY A 126 2.13 -16.51 8.72
N GLY A 127 2.45 -16.25 10.00
CA GLY A 127 1.60 -15.40 10.83
C GLY A 127 1.68 -13.93 10.43
N PRO A 128 0.89 -13.04 11.07
CA PRO A 128 0.96 -11.60 10.84
C PRO A 128 2.38 -11.04 11.02
N THR A 129 2.88 -10.38 9.96
CA THR A 129 4.23 -9.83 9.89
C THR A 129 4.22 -8.33 10.18
N PRO A 130 5.06 -7.83 11.10
CA PRO A 130 5.27 -6.39 11.27
C PRO A 130 5.95 -5.77 10.06
N VAL A 131 5.35 -4.71 9.53
CA VAL A 131 5.84 -3.97 8.37
C VAL A 131 5.74 -2.46 8.60
N ALA A 132 6.48 -1.71 7.79
CA ALA A 132 6.28 -0.27 7.60
C ALA A 132 6.22 0.58 8.89
N ARG A 133 7.16 0.36 9.84
CA ARG A 133 7.25 1.12 11.10
C ARG A 133 7.26 2.64 10.93
N ALA A 134 7.75 3.12 9.78
CA ALA A 134 7.85 4.54 9.45
C ALA A 134 6.64 5.12 8.71
N VAL A 135 5.58 4.32 8.49
CA VAL A 135 4.37 4.76 7.77
C VAL A 135 3.22 4.91 8.75
N GLY A 136 2.57 6.07 8.71
CA GLY A 136 1.43 6.40 9.57
C GLY A 136 0.19 5.54 9.29
N PRO A 137 -0.77 5.50 10.24
CA PRO A 137 -2.01 4.73 10.09
C PRO A 137 -2.99 5.32 9.07
N ASP A 138 -2.79 6.58 8.68
CA ASP A 138 -3.57 7.35 7.72
C ASP A 138 -3.24 7.02 6.26
N GLN A 139 -2.40 6.02 6.01
CA GLN A 139 -1.91 5.64 4.68
C GLN A 139 -2.50 4.31 4.19
N PRO A 140 -3.79 4.26 3.81
CA PRO A 140 -4.45 3.02 3.40
C PRO A 140 -3.87 2.38 2.13
N LEU A 141 -3.21 3.18 1.28
CA LEU A 141 -2.56 2.69 0.06
C LEU A 141 -1.32 1.83 0.35
N LEU A 142 -0.80 1.85 1.59
CA LEU A 142 0.29 0.96 2.00
C LEU A 142 -0.05 -0.51 1.74
N ALA A 143 -1.27 -0.93 2.09
CA ALA A 143 -1.71 -2.31 1.88
C ALA A 143 -1.63 -2.70 0.39
N SER A 144 -1.98 -1.78 -0.50
CA SER A 144 -1.86 -2.01 -1.95
C SER A 144 -0.40 -2.11 -2.42
N CYS A 145 0.52 -1.30 -1.88
CA CYS A 145 1.94 -1.45 -2.20
C CYS A 145 2.51 -2.81 -1.75
N LEU A 146 2.06 -3.32 -0.60
CA LEU A 146 2.45 -4.65 -0.11
C LEU A 146 1.86 -5.77 -0.98
N HIS A 147 0.64 -5.60 -1.51
CA HIS A 147 0.05 -6.54 -2.44
C HIS A 147 0.86 -6.64 -3.74
N ALA A 148 1.21 -5.49 -4.35
CA ALA A 148 2.03 -5.47 -5.55
C ALA A 148 3.40 -6.16 -5.34
N TRP A 149 3.99 -6.02 -4.14
CA TRP A 149 5.20 -6.75 -3.76
C TRP A 149 5.00 -8.27 -3.80
N LEU A 150 3.87 -8.76 -3.27
CA LEU A 150 3.51 -10.19 -3.31
C LEU A 150 3.24 -10.69 -4.73
N VAL A 151 2.57 -9.89 -5.57
CA VAL A 151 2.28 -10.22 -6.98
C VAL A 151 3.56 -10.43 -7.79
N GLN A 152 4.66 -9.77 -7.43
CA GLN A 152 6.00 -10.01 -8.02
C GLN A 152 6.66 -11.31 -7.52
N GLY A 153 5.94 -12.18 -6.82
CA GLY A 153 6.45 -13.44 -6.29
C GLY A 153 7.31 -13.31 -5.03
N ARG A 154 7.42 -12.11 -4.45
CA ARG A 154 8.16 -11.85 -3.22
C ARG A 154 7.30 -12.10 -1.98
N SER A 155 7.94 -12.29 -0.84
CA SER A 155 7.31 -12.54 0.46
C SER A 155 7.40 -11.32 1.38
N LEU A 156 6.49 -11.21 2.35
CA LEU A 156 6.58 -10.16 3.38
C LEU A 156 7.83 -10.29 4.26
N ALA A 157 8.37 -11.50 4.40
CA ALA A 157 9.55 -11.76 5.21
C ALA A 157 10.85 -11.19 4.61
N GLU A 158 10.88 -10.98 3.29
CA GLU A 158 12.03 -10.36 2.60
C GLU A 158 12.11 -8.84 2.80
N LEU A 159 11.04 -8.20 3.30
CA LEU A 159 11.02 -6.76 3.52
C LEU A 159 11.91 -6.37 4.70
N ALA A 160 13.06 -5.76 4.40
CA ALA A 160 13.92 -5.14 5.39
C ALA A 160 13.40 -3.77 5.83
N TYR A 161 12.79 -3.01 4.90
CA TYR A 161 12.17 -1.73 5.20
C TYR A 161 11.05 -1.35 4.22
N VAL A 162 10.13 -0.53 4.72
CA VAL A 162 9.14 0.20 3.93
C VAL A 162 9.11 1.64 4.43
N ARG A 163 9.34 2.61 3.54
CA ARG A 163 9.50 4.03 3.92
C ARG A 163 8.79 4.94 2.92
N PRO A 164 8.15 6.04 3.37
CA PRO A 164 7.63 7.04 2.46
C PRO A 164 8.75 7.67 1.63
N VAL A 165 8.52 7.81 0.32
CA VAL A 165 9.36 8.67 -0.51
C VAL A 165 8.91 10.09 -0.25
N ARG A 166 9.74 10.87 0.45
CA ARG A 166 9.45 12.29 0.62
C ARG A 166 9.47 12.94 -0.76
N PRO A 167 8.45 13.73 -1.15
CA PRO A 167 8.58 14.56 -2.33
C PRO A 167 9.83 15.43 -2.13
N HIS A 168 10.74 15.43 -3.08
CA HIS A 168 11.79 16.45 -3.11
C HIS A 168 11.07 17.78 -3.09
N SER A 169 11.21 18.54 -2.00
CA SER A 169 10.77 19.93 -1.98
C SER A 169 11.45 20.59 -3.16
N ARG A 170 10.68 21.00 -4.18
CA ARG A 170 11.21 21.84 -5.25
C ARG A 170 11.89 23.01 -4.54
N ARG A 171 13.21 23.07 -4.65
CA ARG A 171 14.00 24.22 -4.22
C ARG A 171 13.33 25.42 -4.87
N ARG A 172 12.70 26.30 -4.07
CA ARG A 172 12.19 27.59 -4.56
C ARG A 172 13.41 28.26 -5.18
N ALA A 173 13.45 28.32 -6.51
CA ALA A 173 14.35 29.23 -7.19
C ALA A 173 13.82 30.62 -6.85
N SER A 174 14.41 31.23 -5.82
CA SER A 174 14.28 32.65 -5.54
C SER A 174 14.98 33.37 -6.69
N ALA A 175 14.29 33.58 -7.81
CA ALA A 175 14.64 34.62 -8.76
C ALA A 175 14.25 35.96 -8.12
N GLY A 176 15.11 36.43 -7.21
CA GLY A 176 15.09 37.81 -6.75
C GLY A 176 15.66 38.67 -7.85
N LEU A 177 14.78 39.41 -8.53
CA LEU A 177 15.12 40.48 -9.46
C LEU A 177 16.11 41.45 -8.80
N VAL A 178 17.25 41.66 -9.45
CA VAL A 178 18.05 42.87 -9.28
C VAL A 178 17.49 43.86 -10.29
N SER A 179 16.74 44.85 -9.82
CA SER A 179 16.47 46.06 -10.60
C SER A 179 17.56 47.07 -10.29
N SER A 180 18.26 47.50 -11.33
CA SER A 180 19.12 48.67 -11.37
C SER A 180 18.36 49.98 -11.14
#